data_AF-A0A2S0VN97-F1
#
_entry.id   AF-A0A2S0VN97-F1
#
_cell.length_a   1.000
_cell.length_b   1.000
_cell.length_c   1.000
_cell.angle_alpha   90.00
_cell.angle_beta   90.00
_cell.angle_gamma   90.00
#
_symmetry.space_group_name_H-M   'P 1'
#
loop_
_entity.id
_entity.type
_entity.pdbx_description
1 polymer ?
#
loop_
_entity_poly.entity_id
_entity_poly.type
_entity_poly.pdbx_seq_one_letter_code
_entity_poly.pdbx_strand_id
1 'polypeptide(L)'
;MRNLCNKKPHMRMPEKTEFWRKNMSCFKQTLLTATMAAILAACSGDDIDRDFTNADFEPLTTEQPTIVVEISENDDITRVDLAQNINNSSGRTVSIINLDLAIIDEDGDGEVDKRPQTNGDGSVKTDPATGEVLMEDAVQEAPPYIRSIRQYGQPGYTVLDRYEAGILQDGLELVVQPFTWTDELKYGEEKEYKYDYFLSNTYNDGDFDFEDDYLKRTVIVKVTGAEDPVTDIEIVEGDTIKVPQGYDTAVTAQVFPDFASLPELVWTSADESIATVTSVPDDPDTPQNESLAQVVKGIASNGAIDAVVKVTASLKDGINKGSVYKEFDVVVSEFPSGPVGVEIQAGGQTKAAIPVALGIPFQLTAKVLPEDPNSGIDRTVMWESLNTDIATVDQNTGLVTIVNRYLGPVEIQVKTLVDNRISVIKINPKANPNYIYELNGDFESGEKTPWIHKWGTLDPIITVSADAARDGNYGLHLQAKDNGTTTGGLLLKENFLDPMLPNDFADGSRTGDKARTFQLTWDMKVNNFVAGENQAHTAIFFPNGSNWQIWKGGNKTGPVTSGDWQTYVHEFVEPDNWVGLADVRLVLQFAGTVGDIDAYYDNIKMTCIKNCD
;
A
#
# COMPACT_ATOMS: atom_id res chain seq x y z
N MET A 1 49.35 10.67 39.70
CA MET A 1 48.98 10.61 41.13
C MET A 1 47.91 9.54 41.28
N ARG A 2 48.17 8.54 42.14
CA ARG A 2 47.26 7.60 42.86
C ARG A 2 46.11 6.95 42.05
N ASN A 3 46.20 5.65 41.70
CA ASN A 3 45.88 4.44 42.52
C ASN A 3 44.36 4.25 42.70
N LEU A 4 43.70 3.07 42.69
CA LEU A 4 44.00 1.62 42.72
C LEU A 4 42.60 0.95 42.57
N CYS A 5 42.39 -0.20 41.92
CA CYS A 5 42.55 -1.58 42.44
C CYS A 5 42.28 -2.56 41.27
N ASN A 6 43.16 -3.48 40.87
CA ASN A 6 43.56 -4.78 41.50
C ASN A 6 42.38 -5.78 41.63
N LYS A 7 42.47 -7.07 41.26
CA LYS A 7 43.60 -8.01 41.31
C LYS A 7 43.25 -9.39 40.66
N LYS A 8 44.24 -9.96 39.93
CA LYS A 8 44.76 -11.36 39.85
C LYS A 8 43.83 -12.61 39.92
N PRO A 9 44.30 -13.73 39.31
CA PRO A 9 44.88 -14.79 40.14
C PRO A 9 46.23 -15.36 39.66
N HIS A 10 47.00 -15.87 40.63
CA HIS A 10 48.20 -16.72 40.45
C HIS A 10 47.87 -18.16 40.85
N MET A 11 48.50 -19.08 40.11
CA MET A 11 48.90 -20.46 40.45
C MET A 11 48.78 -20.95 41.90
N ARG A 12 48.36 -22.22 42.03
CA ARG A 12 49.06 -23.26 42.82
C ARG A 12 48.62 -24.67 42.36
N MET A 13 49.57 -25.45 41.83
CA MET A 13 49.67 -26.93 41.99
C MET A 13 50.16 -27.23 43.43
N PRO A 14 50.17 -28.48 43.97
CA PRO A 14 50.37 -29.82 43.36
C PRO A 14 49.36 -30.88 43.93
N GLU A 15 49.41 -32.22 43.77
CA GLU A 15 50.50 -33.19 43.70
C GLU A 15 49.96 -34.60 43.34
N LYS A 16 50.90 -35.49 43.00
CA LYS A 16 50.82 -36.87 42.45
C LYS A 16 50.26 -37.94 43.41
N THR A 17 49.79 -39.07 42.85
CA THR A 17 50.26 -40.44 43.21
C THR A 17 49.91 -41.48 42.13
N GLU A 18 50.94 -42.23 41.69
CA GLU A 18 50.91 -43.47 40.88
C GLU A 18 50.83 -44.73 41.78
N PHE A 19 50.72 -45.91 41.13
CA PHE A 19 50.89 -47.33 41.56
C PHE A 19 49.58 -48.14 41.66
N TRP A 20 49.41 -49.38 41.14
CA TRP A 20 50.30 -50.47 40.73
C TRP A 20 49.72 -51.28 39.53
N ARG A 21 50.62 -51.95 38.80
CA ARG A 21 50.41 -52.92 37.71
C ARG A 21 50.06 -54.35 38.22
N LYS A 22 49.51 -55.17 37.29
CA LYS A 22 50.09 -56.43 36.72
C LYS A 22 49.30 -57.76 36.90
N ASN A 23 49.34 -58.51 35.77
CA ASN A 23 49.26 -59.98 35.58
C ASN A 23 47.87 -60.62 35.67
N MET A 24 47.47 -61.62 34.89
CA MET A 24 48.06 -62.55 33.90
C MET A 24 46.84 -63.30 33.31
N SER A 25 46.73 -63.72 32.04
CA SER A 25 47.45 -64.88 31.48
C SER A 25 46.85 -65.22 30.11
N CYS A 26 47.73 -65.34 29.10
CA CYS A 26 47.81 -66.37 28.04
C CYS A 26 46.55 -66.74 27.21
N PHE A 27 46.62 -66.86 25.88
CA PHE A 27 47.52 -67.79 25.20
C PHE A 27 47.66 -67.45 23.70
N LYS A 28 48.91 -67.21 23.28
CA LYS A 28 49.53 -67.48 21.97
C LYS A 28 48.81 -67.08 20.67
N GLN A 29 49.33 -66.01 20.07
CA GLN A 29 49.54 -65.93 18.61
C GLN A 29 50.90 -66.56 18.27
N THR A 30 50.95 -67.19 17.08
CA THR A 30 52.15 -67.44 16.24
C THR A 30 53.18 -68.51 16.64
N LEU A 31 52.91 -69.75 16.22
CA LEU A 31 53.89 -70.70 15.64
C LEU A 31 52.99 -71.70 14.88
N LEU A 32 52.95 -71.79 13.56
CA LEU A 32 54.05 -72.26 12.73
C LEU A 32 53.63 -72.08 11.27
N THR A 33 54.37 -71.23 10.57
CA THR A 33 54.44 -71.20 9.11
C THR A 33 54.88 -72.58 8.61
N ALA A 34 54.23 -73.06 7.54
CA ALA A 34 54.63 -74.19 6.71
C ALA A 34 54.47 -75.60 7.31
N THR A 35 53.22 -76.10 7.31
CA THR A 35 52.88 -77.45 6.79
C THR A 35 51.36 -77.63 6.83
N MET A 36 50.65 -77.18 5.80
CA MET A 36 49.44 -77.83 5.25
C MET A 36 48.89 -77.03 4.05
N ALA A 37 49.78 -76.75 3.10
CA ALA A 37 49.39 -76.70 1.69
C ALA A 37 49.34 -78.15 1.19
N ALA A 38 48.35 -78.90 1.66
CA ALA A 38 47.84 -80.14 1.09
C ALA A 38 46.70 -80.63 1.99
N ILE A 39 45.53 -80.85 1.38
CA ILE A 39 44.30 -81.46 1.93
C ILE A 39 43.27 -80.43 2.44
N LEU A 40 42.51 -79.88 1.47
CA LEU A 40 41.09 -79.47 1.46
C LEU A 40 40.91 -78.18 0.64
N ALA A 41 41.33 -78.15 -0.63
CA ALA A 41 40.36 -78.23 -1.72
C ALA A 41 39.66 -79.60 -1.81
N ALA A 42 38.59 -79.78 -1.04
CA ALA A 42 37.56 -80.79 -1.25
C ALA A 42 36.41 -80.57 -0.25
N CYS A 43 35.68 -79.46 -0.45
CA CYS A 43 34.25 -79.32 -0.20
C CYS A 43 33.88 -77.93 -0.74
N SER A 44 33.87 -77.88 -2.06
CA SER A 44 32.99 -77.00 -2.83
C SER A 44 31.55 -77.19 -2.40
N GLY A 45 30.77 -76.12 -2.44
CA GLY A 45 29.31 -76.17 -2.50
C GLY A 45 28.68 -75.45 -1.32
N ASP A 46 28.08 -74.31 -1.65
CA ASP A 46 26.71 -73.96 -1.27
C ASP A 46 26.35 -74.20 0.19
N ASP A 47 26.36 -73.12 1.00
CA ASP A 47 25.44 -72.90 2.14
C ASP A 47 25.95 -71.73 3.03
N ILE A 48 25.99 -70.51 2.50
CA ILE A 48 25.96 -69.29 3.33
C ILE A 48 24.71 -68.43 3.06
N ASP A 49 23.83 -68.82 2.12
CA ASP A 49 22.42 -68.39 2.12
C ASP A 49 21.65 -69.19 3.18
N ARG A 50 22.08 -69.07 4.43
CA ARG A 50 21.28 -69.52 5.55
C ARG A 50 20.17 -68.48 5.73
N ASP A 51 19.06 -68.75 5.05
CA ASP A 51 17.70 -68.28 5.31
C ASP A 51 17.61 -67.44 6.59
N PHE A 52 17.62 -66.11 6.43
CA PHE A 52 17.08 -65.19 7.43
C PHE A 52 15.56 -65.09 7.30
N THR A 53 14.89 -66.13 6.77
CA THR A 53 13.44 -66.21 6.77
C THR A 53 12.97 -66.46 8.21
N ASN A 54 12.42 -65.42 8.83
CA ASN A 54 11.73 -65.50 10.11
C ASN A 54 10.26 -65.91 9.86
N ALA A 55 10.04 -66.88 8.96
CA ALA A 55 8.72 -67.32 8.48
C ALA A 55 7.88 -68.05 9.55
N ASP A 56 8.42 -68.27 10.75
CA ASP A 56 7.71 -68.84 11.91
C ASP A 56 6.88 -67.79 12.69
N PHE A 57 6.88 -66.53 12.27
CA PHE A 57 6.14 -65.44 12.93
C PHE A 57 5.08 -64.87 12.00
N GLU A 58 4.00 -64.35 12.59
CA GLU A 58 3.02 -63.58 11.85
C GLU A 58 3.44 -62.10 11.79
N PRO A 59 3.14 -61.39 10.68
CA PRO A 59 3.41 -59.97 10.55
C PRO A 59 2.56 -59.14 11.54
N LEU A 60 3.01 -57.92 11.81
CA LEU A 60 2.21 -56.97 12.59
C LEU A 60 0.94 -56.59 11.83
N THR A 61 -0.20 -56.59 12.50
CA THR A 61 -1.47 -56.14 11.92
C THR A 61 -2.13 -55.09 12.80
N THR A 62 -2.97 -54.24 12.22
CA THR A 62 -3.82 -53.31 12.97
C THR A 62 -5.14 -53.12 12.24
N GLU A 63 -6.22 -52.91 12.99
CA GLU A 63 -7.50 -52.45 12.45
C GLU A 63 -7.55 -50.91 12.35
N GLN A 64 -6.54 -50.21 12.88
CA GLN A 64 -6.44 -48.75 12.93
C GLN A 64 -5.12 -48.26 12.33
N PRO A 65 -4.97 -48.25 11.00
CA PRO A 65 -3.72 -47.83 10.36
C PRO A 65 -3.41 -46.35 10.59
N THR A 66 -4.41 -45.53 10.90
CA THR A 66 -4.27 -44.08 11.13
C THR A 66 -4.61 -43.70 12.58
N ILE A 67 -3.79 -42.87 13.19
CA ILE A 67 -4.03 -42.21 14.48
C ILE A 67 -4.26 -40.72 14.20
N VAL A 68 -5.32 -40.12 14.74
CA VAL A 68 -5.58 -38.67 14.64
C VAL A 68 -5.46 -38.05 16.02
N VAL A 69 -4.69 -36.97 16.12
CA VAL A 69 -4.41 -36.23 17.34
C VAL A 69 -4.82 -34.79 17.09
N GLU A 70 -5.83 -34.31 17.82
CA GLU A 70 -6.32 -32.94 17.73
C GLU A 70 -5.86 -32.20 18.98
N ILE A 71 -5.13 -31.11 18.80
CA ILE A 71 -4.62 -30.25 19.87
C ILE A 71 -4.84 -28.78 19.53
N SER A 72 -4.99 -27.95 20.54
CA SER A 72 -4.86 -26.49 20.43
C SER A 72 -3.43 -26.07 20.72
N GLU A 73 -2.96 -24.95 20.14
CA GLU A 73 -1.60 -24.40 20.40
C GLU A 73 -1.32 -24.10 21.89
N ASN A 74 -2.38 -23.96 22.70
CA ASN A 74 -2.29 -23.71 24.14
C ASN A 74 -2.46 -24.98 25.01
N ASP A 75 -2.61 -26.16 24.40
CA ASP A 75 -2.72 -27.41 25.14
C ASP A 75 -1.39 -27.82 25.82
N ASP A 76 -1.51 -28.70 26.82
CA ASP A 76 -0.35 -29.35 27.43
C ASP A 76 0.35 -30.30 26.43
N ILE A 77 1.59 -30.67 26.74
CA ILE A 77 2.37 -31.63 25.95
C ILE A 77 1.59 -32.95 25.83
N THR A 78 1.31 -33.36 24.60
CA THR A 78 0.58 -34.60 24.29
C THR A 78 1.55 -35.71 23.91
N ARG A 79 1.33 -36.92 24.44
CA ARG A 79 2.12 -38.13 24.11
C ARG A 79 1.25 -39.16 23.45
N VAL A 80 1.70 -39.67 22.30
CA VAL A 80 0.97 -40.61 21.46
C VAL A 80 1.78 -41.90 21.38
N ASP A 81 1.21 -43.01 21.84
CA ASP A 81 1.82 -44.34 21.68
C ASP A 81 1.65 -44.81 20.22
N LEU A 82 2.74 -44.88 19.47
CA LEU A 82 2.77 -45.28 18.06
C LEU A 82 2.54 -46.79 17.86
N ALA A 83 2.71 -47.59 18.92
CA ALA A 83 2.42 -49.02 18.92
C ALA A 83 1.00 -49.34 19.43
N GLN A 84 0.17 -48.33 19.73
CA GLN A 84 -1.19 -48.57 20.21
C GLN A 84 -2.02 -49.33 19.17
N ASN A 85 -2.85 -50.26 19.65
CA ASN A 85 -3.80 -51.03 18.83
C ASN A 85 -3.16 -51.87 17.70
N ILE A 86 -1.90 -52.31 17.87
CA ILE A 86 -1.30 -53.33 17.02
C ILE A 86 -1.52 -54.74 17.60
N ASN A 87 -1.74 -55.70 16.72
CA ASN A 87 -1.72 -57.11 17.06
C ASN A 87 -0.32 -57.68 16.76
N ASN A 88 0.36 -58.13 17.80
CA ASN A 88 1.70 -58.70 17.74
C ASN A 88 1.70 -60.11 18.35
N SER A 89 1.16 -61.08 17.61
CA SER A 89 1.02 -62.47 18.06
C SER A 89 2.37 -63.17 18.32
N SER A 90 3.46 -62.68 17.72
CA SER A 90 4.81 -63.22 17.93
C SER A 90 5.40 -62.87 19.31
N GLY A 91 4.87 -61.85 19.99
CA GLY A 91 5.34 -61.39 21.30
C GLY A 91 6.75 -60.77 21.29
N ARG A 92 7.34 -60.52 20.12
CA ARG A 92 8.65 -59.88 19.97
C ARG A 92 8.59 -58.39 20.24
N THR A 93 9.75 -57.79 20.51
CA THR A 93 9.87 -56.33 20.65
C THR A 93 9.51 -55.64 19.34
N VAL A 94 8.66 -54.62 19.42
CA VAL A 94 8.29 -53.78 18.28
C VAL A 94 9.22 -52.58 18.22
N SER A 95 9.63 -52.21 17.01
CA SER A 95 10.50 -51.06 16.75
C SER A 95 9.99 -50.26 15.56
N ILE A 96 10.25 -48.95 15.55
CA ILE A 96 10.01 -48.08 14.41
C ILE A 96 11.25 -48.09 13.52
N ILE A 97 11.06 -48.31 12.23
CA ILE A 97 12.15 -48.40 11.25
C ILE A 97 12.31 -47.10 10.48
N ASN A 98 11.21 -46.44 10.12
CA ASN A 98 11.24 -45.13 9.50
C ASN A 98 10.05 -44.27 9.98
N LEU A 99 10.26 -42.96 10.04
CA LEU A 99 9.27 -41.93 10.35
C LEU A 99 9.48 -40.77 9.37
N ASP A 100 8.62 -40.66 8.36
CA ASP A 100 8.67 -39.62 7.34
C ASP A 100 7.62 -38.53 7.66
N LEU A 101 8.06 -37.27 7.73
CA LEU A 101 7.20 -36.10 7.98
C LEU A 101 6.79 -35.42 6.66
N ALA A 102 5.49 -35.18 6.50
CA ALA A 102 4.92 -34.30 5.49
C ALA A 102 4.05 -33.22 6.16
N ILE A 103 4.31 -31.95 5.83
CA ILE A 103 3.43 -30.83 6.21
C ILE A 103 2.38 -30.73 5.11
N ILE A 104 1.10 -30.77 5.49
CA ILE A 104 -0.01 -30.68 4.54
C ILE A 104 -0.53 -29.24 4.54
N ASP A 105 -0.64 -28.65 3.36
CA ASP A 105 -1.18 -27.30 3.18
C ASP A 105 -2.72 -27.30 3.07
N GLU A 106 -3.31 -26.11 2.93
CA GLU A 106 -4.76 -25.93 2.82
C GLU A 106 -5.39 -26.58 1.56
N ASP A 107 -4.59 -26.84 0.54
CA ASP A 107 -5.00 -27.50 -0.71
C ASP A 107 -4.85 -29.03 -0.66
N GLY A 108 -4.36 -29.56 0.47
CA GLY A 108 -4.12 -30.99 0.68
C GLY A 108 -2.87 -31.50 -0.05
N ASP A 109 -2.01 -30.60 -0.52
CA ASP A 109 -0.71 -30.94 -1.03
C ASP A 109 0.28 -31.11 0.14
N GLY A 110 1.20 -32.07 0.00
CA GLY A 110 2.15 -32.41 1.05
C GLY A 110 3.55 -32.03 0.62
N GLU A 111 4.14 -31.00 1.24
CA GLU A 111 5.59 -30.81 1.16
C GLU A 111 6.26 -31.86 2.06
N VAL A 112 6.85 -32.87 1.44
CA VAL A 112 7.71 -33.83 2.13
C VAL A 112 9.02 -33.12 2.47
N ASP A 113 9.35 -32.99 3.76
CA ASP A 113 10.63 -32.42 4.18
C ASP A 113 11.78 -33.36 3.82
N LYS A 114 12.36 -33.16 2.62
CA LYS A 114 13.47 -33.97 2.08
C LYS A 114 14.85 -33.38 2.45
N ARG A 115 15.04 -32.87 3.66
CA ARG A 115 16.38 -32.40 4.08
C ARG A 115 17.34 -33.59 4.32
N PRO A 116 18.55 -33.61 3.72
CA PRO A 116 19.42 -34.78 3.69
C PRO A 116 19.97 -35.13 5.07
N GLN A 117 19.93 -36.42 5.42
CA GLN A 117 20.65 -36.97 6.57
C GLN A 117 22.16 -36.78 6.35
N THR A 118 22.78 -35.89 7.11
CA THR A 118 24.22 -35.63 7.00
C THR A 118 25.01 -36.71 7.74
N ASN A 119 25.42 -37.74 7.01
CA ASN A 119 26.47 -38.65 7.45
C ASN A 119 27.84 -37.96 7.29
N GLY A 120 28.62 -37.91 8.37
CA GLY A 120 29.96 -37.32 8.37
C GLY A 120 30.96 -38.08 7.51
N ASP A 121 31.86 -37.34 6.85
CA ASP A 121 33.06 -37.79 6.13
C ASP A 121 32.82 -38.84 5.02
N GLY A 122 32.39 -38.36 3.86
CA GLY A 122 32.47 -39.11 2.60
C GLY A 122 33.84 -38.93 1.93
N SER A 123 34.84 -39.71 2.32
CA SER A 123 36.02 -39.94 1.48
C SER A 123 35.90 -41.27 0.74
N VAL A 124 35.54 -41.19 -0.54
CA VAL A 124 35.48 -42.32 -1.48
C VAL A 124 36.89 -42.86 -1.71
N LYS A 125 37.14 -44.14 -1.43
CA LYS A 125 38.37 -44.84 -1.86
C LYS A 125 38.10 -45.63 -3.13
N THR A 126 38.90 -45.39 -4.17
CA THR A 126 38.91 -46.17 -5.41
C THR A 126 40.07 -47.16 -5.40
N ASP A 127 39.89 -48.33 -6.02
CA ASP A 127 40.98 -49.29 -6.24
C ASP A 127 41.97 -48.70 -7.27
N PRO A 128 43.25 -48.50 -6.93
CA PRO A 128 44.22 -47.88 -7.83
C PRO A 128 44.64 -48.76 -9.01
N ALA A 129 44.26 -50.05 -9.07
CA ALA A 129 44.59 -50.93 -10.19
C ALA A 129 43.49 -50.99 -11.28
N THR A 130 42.22 -50.80 -10.94
CA THR A 130 41.10 -50.92 -11.90
C THR A 130 40.28 -49.65 -12.04
N GLY A 131 40.36 -48.71 -11.09
CA GLY A 131 39.59 -47.47 -11.11
C GLY A 131 38.10 -47.64 -10.77
N GLU A 132 37.66 -48.84 -10.40
CA GLU A 132 36.28 -49.06 -9.94
C GLU A 132 36.09 -48.65 -8.47
N VAL A 133 34.91 -48.09 -8.19
CA VAL A 133 34.44 -47.75 -6.85
C VAL A 133 33.95 -49.03 -6.20
N LEU A 134 34.65 -49.50 -5.17
CA LEU A 134 34.21 -50.64 -4.37
C LEU A 134 33.09 -50.15 -3.42
N MET A 135 31.84 -50.50 -3.75
CA MET A 135 30.74 -50.47 -2.77
C MET A 135 30.81 -51.79 -2.00
N GLU A 136 31.47 -51.79 -0.85
CA GLU A 136 31.45 -52.93 0.08
C GLU A 136 30.86 -52.47 1.43
N ASP A 137 29.83 -53.21 1.82
CA ASP A 137 29.26 -53.42 3.15
C ASP A 137 28.45 -52.31 3.87
N ALA A 138 27.14 -52.59 3.91
CA ALA A 138 26.21 -52.42 5.03
C ALA A 138 26.36 -51.16 5.89
N VAL A 139 25.57 -50.14 5.55
CA VAL A 139 25.20 -49.10 6.53
C VAL A 139 24.27 -49.76 7.54
N GLN A 140 24.81 -50.06 8.72
CA GLN A 140 24.01 -50.32 9.90
C GLN A 140 23.36 -49.00 10.30
N GLU A 141 22.11 -48.77 9.86
CA GLU A 141 21.31 -47.62 10.27
C GLU A 141 21.14 -47.64 11.79
N ALA A 142 21.86 -46.77 12.49
CA ALA A 142 21.56 -46.46 13.87
C ALA A 142 20.37 -45.47 13.86
N PRO A 143 19.28 -45.73 14.60
CA PRO A 143 18.18 -44.77 14.69
C PRO A 143 18.71 -43.43 15.24
N PRO A 144 18.08 -42.30 14.87
CA PRO A 144 18.55 -40.97 15.26
C PRO A 144 18.56 -40.84 16.78
N TYR A 145 19.75 -40.90 17.38
CA TYR A 145 19.95 -40.51 18.78
C TYR A 145 19.69 -39.01 18.92
N ILE A 146 18.60 -38.62 19.57
CA ILE A 146 18.49 -37.31 20.21
C ILE A 146 18.78 -37.49 21.70
N ARG A 147 19.93 -36.97 22.15
CA ARG A 147 20.29 -36.91 23.57
C ARG A 147 19.37 -35.91 24.27
N SER A 148 18.80 -36.35 25.39
CA SER A 148 18.02 -35.58 26.37
C SER A 148 18.17 -34.06 26.31
N ILE A 149 17.06 -33.34 26.15
CA ILE A 149 16.99 -31.88 26.33
C ILE A 149 16.16 -31.58 27.58
N ARG A 150 16.71 -30.74 28.48
CA ARG A 150 16.07 -30.31 29.74
C ARG A 150 15.65 -28.83 29.67
N GLN A 151 14.65 -28.55 30.49
CA GLN A 151 13.90 -27.31 30.74
C GLN A 151 14.67 -25.98 30.56
N TYR A 152 13.97 -25.03 29.95
CA TYR A 152 14.39 -23.67 29.57
C TYR A 152 14.81 -22.80 30.79
N GLY A 153 15.93 -22.04 30.69
CA GLY A 153 16.26 -20.96 31.65
C GLY A 153 17.71 -20.70 32.09
N GLN A 154 18.77 -21.24 31.44
CA GLN A 154 20.18 -20.95 31.82
C GLN A 154 20.96 -20.27 30.68
N PRO A 155 21.78 -19.22 30.94
CA PRO A 155 22.46 -18.49 29.88
C PRO A 155 23.79 -19.12 29.48
N GLY A 156 23.96 -19.33 28.17
CA GLY A 156 25.27 -19.39 27.53
C GLY A 156 25.63 -20.66 26.77
N TYR A 157 24.79 -21.18 25.86
CA TYR A 157 25.24 -22.11 24.78
C TYR A 157 24.36 -21.99 23.53
N THR A 158 24.97 -22.14 22.36
CA THR A 158 24.41 -21.94 21.01
C THR A 158 23.51 -23.09 20.57
N VAL A 159 22.35 -22.73 20.01
CA VAL A 159 21.33 -23.62 19.44
C VAL A 159 21.83 -24.17 18.08
N LEU A 160 21.62 -25.47 17.82
CA LEU A 160 21.84 -26.10 16.52
C LEU A 160 20.48 -26.44 15.90
N ASP A 161 20.27 -25.98 14.65
CA ASP A 161 19.05 -25.97 13.83
C ASP A 161 18.29 -27.31 13.71
N ARG A 162 17.16 -27.48 14.42
CA ARG A 162 16.06 -28.42 14.08
C ARG A 162 14.73 -27.94 14.69
N TYR A 163 14.22 -26.79 14.26
CA TYR A 163 13.24 -26.00 15.03
C TYR A 163 11.79 -25.94 14.49
N GLU A 164 11.32 -26.82 13.59
CA GLU A 164 10.12 -26.47 12.81
C GLU A 164 8.80 -27.22 13.10
N ALA A 165 8.66 -28.06 14.14
CA ALA A 165 7.35 -28.71 14.34
C ALA A 165 6.90 -29.06 15.77
N GLY A 166 7.62 -28.74 16.85
CA GLY A 166 7.19 -29.12 18.22
C GLY A 166 6.92 -30.62 18.45
N ILE A 167 7.19 -31.48 17.47
CA ILE A 167 6.85 -32.89 17.46
C ILE A 167 8.15 -33.67 17.48
N LEU A 168 8.30 -34.52 18.50
CA LEU A 168 9.51 -35.25 18.80
C LEU A 168 9.19 -36.74 18.92
N GLN A 169 10.04 -37.60 18.38
CA GLN A 169 9.95 -39.03 18.62
C GLN A 169 10.79 -39.43 19.84
N ASP A 170 10.19 -40.15 20.80
CA ASP A 170 10.84 -40.73 21.98
C ASP A 170 10.53 -42.23 22.05
N GLY A 171 11.37 -43.05 21.39
CA GLY A 171 11.12 -44.48 21.27
C GLY A 171 9.87 -44.79 20.45
N LEU A 172 8.88 -45.44 21.07
CA LEU A 172 7.57 -45.72 20.49
C LEU A 172 6.53 -44.61 20.79
N GLU A 173 6.94 -43.50 21.39
CA GLU A 173 6.05 -42.36 21.63
C GLU A 173 6.35 -41.21 20.65
N LEU A 174 5.29 -40.54 20.21
CA LEU A 174 5.36 -39.22 19.59
C LEU A 174 4.95 -38.18 20.64
N VAL A 175 5.84 -37.23 20.92
CA VAL A 175 5.65 -36.14 21.87
C VAL A 175 5.34 -34.87 21.08
N VAL A 176 4.11 -34.37 21.20
CA VAL A 176 3.64 -33.14 20.56
C VAL A 176 3.67 -32.00 21.57
N GLN A 177 4.35 -30.90 21.23
CA GLN A 177 4.59 -29.75 22.08
C GLN A 177 3.89 -28.50 21.52
N PRO A 178 2.68 -28.17 21.98
CA PRO A 178 1.85 -27.14 21.36
C PRO A 178 2.45 -25.73 21.35
N PHE A 179 3.30 -25.42 22.34
CA PHE A 179 3.93 -24.09 22.49
C PHE A 179 4.83 -23.67 21.33
N THR A 180 5.16 -24.55 20.37
CA THR A 180 5.90 -24.16 19.17
C THR A 180 5.03 -23.41 18.16
N TRP A 181 3.70 -23.48 18.29
CA TRP A 181 2.76 -22.78 17.41
C TRP A 181 2.14 -21.55 18.05
N THR A 182 2.49 -21.23 19.29
CA THR A 182 2.02 -20.01 19.96
C THR A 182 2.35 -18.79 19.10
N ASP A 183 1.33 -18.00 18.79
CA ASP A 183 1.38 -16.80 17.92
C ASP A 183 1.66 -17.08 16.42
N GLU A 184 1.65 -18.35 15.97
CA GLU A 184 1.83 -18.70 14.55
C GLU A 184 0.52 -18.91 13.79
N LEU A 185 -0.55 -19.33 14.47
CA LEU A 185 -1.86 -19.62 13.86
C LEU A 185 -2.88 -18.54 14.24
N LYS A 186 -3.74 -18.14 13.31
CA LYS A 186 -4.90 -17.30 13.66
C LYS A 186 -5.93 -18.12 14.45
N TYR A 187 -6.76 -17.44 15.22
CA TYR A 187 -7.86 -18.09 15.93
C TYR A 187 -8.74 -18.93 14.99
N GLY A 188 -8.86 -20.23 15.29
CA GLY A 188 -9.64 -21.18 14.50
C GLY A 188 -8.98 -21.65 13.20
N GLU A 189 -7.78 -21.14 12.87
CA GLU A 189 -6.95 -21.69 11.80
C GLU A 189 -6.46 -23.09 12.20
N GLU A 190 -6.54 -24.05 11.29
CA GLU A 190 -6.08 -25.41 11.51
C GLU A 190 -4.87 -25.70 10.64
N LYS A 191 -3.86 -26.35 11.21
CA LYS A 191 -2.70 -26.86 10.50
C LYS A 191 -2.52 -28.36 10.73
N GLU A 192 -2.33 -29.10 9.64
CA GLU A 192 -2.25 -30.55 9.67
C GLU A 192 -0.82 -31.04 9.38
N TYR A 193 -0.32 -31.92 10.26
CA TYR A 193 0.97 -32.61 10.11
C TYR A 193 0.74 -34.10 9.98
N LYS A 194 1.25 -34.69 8.89
CA LYS A 194 1.11 -36.12 8.64
C LYS A 194 2.46 -36.81 8.73
N TYR A 195 2.51 -37.86 9.53
CA TYR A 195 3.69 -38.71 9.71
C TYR A 195 3.36 -40.12 9.28
N ASP A 196 4.00 -40.60 8.23
CA ASP A 196 3.95 -42.01 7.85
C ASP A 196 5.11 -42.74 8.55
N TYR A 197 4.85 -43.88 9.18
CA TYR A 197 5.85 -44.66 9.88
C TYR A 197 5.66 -46.16 9.70
N PHE A 198 6.76 -46.90 9.84
CA PHE A 198 6.78 -48.35 9.67
C PHE A 198 7.17 -49.03 10.98
N LEU A 199 6.37 -49.99 11.41
CA LEU A 199 6.65 -50.83 12.58
C LEU A 199 7.14 -52.21 12.14
N SER A 200 8.13 -52.74 12.86
CA SER A 200 8.61 -54.10 12.69
C SER A 200 8.66 -54.85 14.01
N ASN A 201 8.29 -56.12 13.95
CA ASN A 201 8.56 -57.12 14.98
C ASN A 201 9.67 -58.10 14.57
N THR A 202 10.52 -57.73 13.59
CA THR A 202 11.58 -58.53 12.97
C THR A 202 11.11 -59.70 12.07
N TYR A 203 9.84 -59.67 11.64
CA TYR A 203 9.35 -60.54 10.57
C TYR A 203 10.06 -60.20 9.25
N ASN A 204 10.44 -61.25 8.51
CA ASN A 204 11.03 -61.18 7.19
C ASN A 204 10.73 -62.52 6.50
N ASP A 205 9.98 -62.51 5.42
CA ASP A 205 9.57 -63.73 4.74
C ASP A 205 10.65 -64.30 3.78
N GLY A 206 11.71 -63.53 3.55
CA GLY A 206 12.86 -63.87 2.72
C GLY A 206 12.94 -63.13 1.39
N ASP A 207 11.92 -62.39 0.99
CA ASP A 207 11.89 -61.69 -0.30
C ASP A 207 12.36 -60.23 -0.24
N PHE A 208 12.58 -59.70 0.98
CA PHE A 208 12.98 -58.32 1.25
C PHE A 208 11.99 -57.27 0.69
N ASP A 209 10.71 -57.62 0.53
CA ASP A 209 9.66 -56.67 0.22
C ASP A 209 9.30 -55.84 1.47
N PHE A 210 9.07 -54.55 1.26
CA PHE A 210 8.73 -53.61 2.32
C PHE A 210 7.22 -53.60 2.63
N GLU A 211 6.38 -54.14 1.75
CA GLU A 211 4.92 -54.04 1.84
C GLU A 211 4.28 -55.03 2.82
N ASP A 212 4.92 -56.17 3.08
CA ASP A 212 4.42 -57.24 3.96
C ASP A 212 5.33 -57.51 5.17
N ASP A 213 6.62 -57.20 5.09
CA ASP A 213 7.56 -57.28 6.23
C ASP A 213 7.30 -56.23 7.33
N TYR A 214 6.65 -55.11 6.97
CA TYR A 214 6.45 -53.96 7.84
C TYR A 214 5.01 -53.48 7.90
N LEU A 215 4.56 -53.12 9.10
CA LEU A 215 3.26 -52.47 9.26
C LEU A 215 3.40 -50.96 9.05
N LYS A 216 2.98 -50.48 7.88
CA LYS A 216 2.83 -49.04 7.61
C LYS A 216 1.65 -48.47 8.41
N ARG A 217 1.88 -47.35 9.08
CA ARG A 217 0.87 -46.55 9.78
C ARG A 217 1.07 -45.07 9.50
N THR A 218 0.04 -44.30 9.83
CA THR A 218 0.05 -42.84 9.72
C THR A 218 -0.41 -42.24 11.05
N VAL A 219 0.25 -41.19 11.51
CA VAL A 219 -0.28 -40.31 12.56
C VAL A 219 -0.48 -38.90 11.99
N ILE A 220 -1.68 -38.36 12.20
CA ILE A 220 -2.09 -37.03 11.77
C ILE A 220 -2.22 -36.18 13.04
N VAL A 221 -1.46 -35.10 13.12
CA VAL A 221 -1.55 -34.10 14.18
C VAL A 221 -2.21 -32.86 13.60
N LYS A 222 -3.40 -32.51 14.11
CA LYS A 222 -4.11 -31.29 13.79
C LYS A 222 -3.92 -30.30 14.91
N VAL A 223 -3.38 -29.13 14.59
CA VAL A 223 -3.17 -28.03 15.53
C VAL A 223 -4.13 -26.91 15.19
N THR A 224 -4.96 -26.49 16.15
CA THR A 224 -5.87 -25.36 15.98
C THR A 224 -5.35 -24.14 16.75
N GLY A 225 -5.29 -22.98 16.08
CA GLY A 225 -4.95 -21.71 16.69
C GLY A 225 -5.95 -21.32 17.78
N ALA A 226 -5.45 -20.91 18.93
CA ALA A 226 -6.26 -20.55 20.08
C ALA A 226 -6.71 -19.08 19.98
N GLU A 227 -7.64 -18.71 20.86
CA GLU A 227 -8.04 -17.31 20.96
C GLU A 227 -7.00 -16.55 21.79
N ASP A 228 -6.51 -15.43 21.26
CA ASP A 228 -5.84 -14.38 22.03
C ASP A 228 -6.88 -13.50 22.70
N PRO A 229 -7.14 -13.67 24.01
CA PRO A 229 -8.30 -13.05 24.64
C PRO A 229 -8.04 -11.57 24.88
N VAL A 230 -9.05 -10.73 24.61
CA VAL A 230 -9.03 -9.35 25.09
C VAL A 230 -9.07 -9.36 26.62
N THR A 231 -8.13 -8.64 27.23
CA THR A 231 -7.95 -8.53 28.68
C THR A 231 -8.36 -7.18 29.24
N ASP A 232 -8.36 -6.11 28.44
CA ASP A 232 -8.75 -4.77 28.86
C ASP A 232 -9.34 -3.94 27.72
N ILE A 233 -10.13 -2.93 28.07
CA ILE A 233 -10.73 -1.95 27.15
C ILE A 233 -10.48 -0.55 27.71
N GLU A 234 -9.90 0.34 26.90
CA GLU A 234 -9.68 1.74 27.22
C GLU A 234 -10.52 2.65 26.33
N ILE A 235 -11.14 3.68 26.89
CA ILE A 235 -11.78 4.75 26.12
C ILE A 235 -10.77 5.87 25.93
N VAL A 236 -10.47 6.21 24.69
CA VAL A 236 -9.41 7.15 24.32
C VAL A 236 -9.70 8.56 24.84
N GLU A 237 -10.97 8.97 24.84
CA GLU A 237 -11.41 10.27 25.33
C GLU A 237 -11.44 10.36 26.87
N GLY A 238 -11.24 9.23 27.56
CA GLY A 238 -11.18 9.11 29.03
C GLY A 238 -12.49 8.65 29.68
N ASP A 239 -12.48 8.60 31.02
CA ASP A 239 -13.59 8.08 31.84
C ASP A 239 -14.82 9.02 31.89
N THR A 240 -14.71 10.23 31.33
CA THR A 240 -15.82 11.19 31.26
C THR A 240 -15.71 12.03 30.00
N ILE A 241 -16.77 12.02 29.19
CA ILE A 241 -16.87 12.85 27.98
C ILE A 241 -17.99 13.87 28.13
N LYS A 242 -17.82 15.04 27.48
CA LYS A 242 -18.85 16.06 27.38
C LYS A 242 -19.44 16.06 25.98
N VAL A 243 -20.75 15.84 25.88
CA VAL A 243 -21.47 15.77 24.62
C VAL A 243 -22.52 16.88 24.60
N PRO A 244 -22.44 17.86 23.69
CA PRO A 244 -23.48 18.88 23.62
C PRO A 244 -24.84 18.27 23.27
N GLN A 245 -25.91 18.79 23.87
CA GLN A 245 -27.26 18.37 23.55
C GLN A 245 -27.52 18.50 22.05
N GLY A 246 -28.14 17.50 21.43
CA GLY A 246 -28.45 17.43 20.00
C GLY A 246 -27.28 17.05 19.09
N TYR A 247 -26.07 16.87 19.63
CA TYR A 247 -24.85 16.73 18.86
C TYR A 247 -24.18 15.37 18.94
N ASP A 248 -23.64 14.97 17.80
CA ASP A 248 -22.83 13.77 17.61
C ASP A 248 -21.39 14.05 18.06
N THR A 249 -20.90 13.21 18.96
CA THR A 249 -19.51 13.21 19.44
C THR A 249 -18.91 11.85 19.15
N ALA A 250 -17.81 11.80 18.40
CA ALA A 250 -17.08 10.57 18.17
C ALA A 250 -16.39 10.11 19.46
N VAL A 251 -16.42 8.81 19.71
CA VAL A 251 -15.79 8.14 20.85
C VAL A 251 -15.05 6.93 20.33
N THR A 252 -13.83 6.71 20.82
CA THR A 252 -12.95 5.64 20.36
C THR A 252 -12.54 4.76 21.54
N ALA A 253 -12.51 3.45 21.31
CA ALA A 253 -11.99 2.46 22.24
C ALA A 253 -10.71 1.81 21.69
N GLN A 254 -9.85 1.37 22.61
CA GLN A 254 -8.75 0.47 22.35
C GLN A 254 -8.98 -0.82 23.15
N VAL A 255 -8.62 -1.96 22.54
CA VAL A 255 -8.65 -3.27 23.18
C VAL A 255 -7.22 -3.73 23.42
N PHE A 256 -6.98 -4.41 24.53
CA PHE A 256 -5.66 -4.93 24.88
C PHE A 256 -5.69 -6.43 25.14
N PRO A 257 -4.76 -7.21 24.54
CA PRO A 257 -3.75 -6.75 23.60
C PRO A 257 -4.35 -6.28 22.25
N ASP A 258 -3.60 -5.50 21.49
CA ASP A 258 -4.03 -4.97 20.18
C ASP A 258 -4.10 -6.06 19.09
N PHE A 259 -3.44 -7.20 19.32
CA PHE A 259 -3.48 -8.40 18.49
C PHE A 259 -4.58 -9.40 18.89
N ALA A 260 -5.46 -9.06 19.84
CA ALA A 260 -6.51 -9.98 20.29
C ALA A 260 -7.40 -10.47 19.13
N SER A 261 -7.76 -11.76 19.15
CA SER A 261 -8.40 -12.41 18.00
C SER A 261 -9.85 -11.94 17.75
N LEU A 262 -10.57 -11.55 18.81
CA LEU A 262 -11.98 -11.13 18.76
C LEU A 262 -12.17 -9.75 19.41
N PRO A 263 -11.70 -8.66 18.76
CA PRO A 263 -11.68 -7.32 19.34
C PRO A 263 -13.03 -6.56 19.25
N GLU A 264 -14.08 -7.19 18.76
CA GLU A 264 -15.36 -6.51 18.49
C GLU A 264 -16.10 -6.10 19.78
N LEU A 265 -16.61 -4.86 19.81
CA LEU A 265 -17.33 -4.28 20.94
C LEU A 265 -18.82 -4.08 20.64
N VAL A 266 -19.64 -4.16 21.69
CA VAL A 266 -21.04 -3.74 21.72
C VAL A 266 -21.18 -2.60 22.71
N TRP A 267 -21.87 -1.55 22.30
CA TRP A 267 -22.04 -0.34 23.08
C TRP A 267 -23.50 -0.17 23.50
N THR A 268 -23.70 0.20 24.76
CA THR A 268 -25.03 0.44 25.31
C THR A 268 -25.05 1.72 26.15
N SER A 269 -26.17 2.45 26.08
CA SER A 269 -26.44 3.56 26.98
C SER A 269 -27.36 3.09 28.11
N ALA A 270 -27.03 3.45 29.35
CA ALA A 270 -27.90 3.16 30.49
C ALA A 270 -29.23 3.94 30.44
N ASP A 271 -29.27 5.07 29.71
CA ASP A 271 -30.47 5.87 29.49
C ASP A 271 -30.41 6.59 28.14
N GLU A 272 -31.04 5.99 27.13
CA GLU A 272 -31.15 6.55 25.77
C GLU A 272 -31.96 7.86 25.71
N SER A 273 -32.71 8.21 26.76
CA SER A 273 -33.40 9.50 26.85
C SER A 273 -32.45 10.67 27.21
N ILE A 274 -31.25 10.35 27.69
CA ILE A 274 -30.17 11.29 27.99
C ILE A 274 -29.13 11.28 26.87
N ALA A 275 -28.61 10.13 26.47
CA ALA A 275 -27.69 10.01 25.32
C ALA A 275 -27.83 8.67 24.62
N THR A 276 -27.72 8.65 23.30
CA THR A 276 -27.73 7.43 22.48
C THR A 276 -26.35 7.15 21.92
N VAL A 277 -26.02 5.88 21.69
CA VAL A 277 -24.81 5.46 20.99
C VAL A 277 -25.21 4.81 19.68
N THR A 278 -24.57 5.21 18.59
CA THR A 278 -24.82 4.70 17.24
C THR A 278 -23.51 4.37 16.56
N SER A 279 -23.53 3.34 15.69
CA SER A 279 -22.37 2.96 14.89
C SER A 279 -21.97 4.08 13.93
N VAL A 280 -20.67 4.20 13.68
CA VAL A 280 -20.14 4.97 12.56
C VAL A 280 -20.58 4.25 11.26
N PRO A 281 -21.03 4.96 10.20
CA PRO A 281 -21.37 4.34 8.92
C PRO A 281 -20.15 3.69 8.25
N ASP A 282 -20.34 2.55 7.58
CA ASP A 282 -19.29 1.81 6.86
C ASP A 282 -18.44 2.74 5.98
N ASP A 283 -17.11 2.71 6.19
CA ASP A 283 -16.14 3.24 5.22
C ASP A 283 -15.50 2.08 4.45
N PRO A 284 -15.90 1.83 3.19
CA PRO A 284 -15.41 0.69 2.42
C PRO A 284 -13.89 0.72 2.15
N ASP A 285 -13.22 1.86 2.38
CA ASP A 285 -11.79 2.03 2.13
C ASP A 285 -10.92 1.86 3.40
N THR A 286 -11.52 1.61 4.57
CA THR A 286 -10.79 1.53 5.85
C THR A 286 -10.97 0.15 6.53
N PRO A 287 -9.97 -0.74 6.57
CA PRO A 287 -10.06 -2.06 7.21
C PRO A 287 -9.97 -2.00 8.76
N GLN A 288 -10.55 -0.99 9.39
CA GLN A 288 -10.58 -0.89 10.85
C GLN A 288 -11.78 -1.63 11.42
N ASN A 289 -11.61 -2.20 12.62
CA ASN A 289 -12.74 -2.71 13.39
C ASN A 289 -13.63 -1.52 13.80
N GLU A 290 -14.69 -1.28 13.03
CA GLU A 290 -15.59 -0.14 13.23
C GLU A 290 -16.29 -0.15 14.59
N SER A 291 -16.38 -1.31 15.26
CA SER A 291 -16.93 -1.37 16.61
C SER A 291 -16.06 -0.62 17.65
N LEU A 292 -14.80 -0.33 17.33
CA LEU A 292 -13.91 0.47 18.19
C LEU A 292 -14.16 1.97 18.09
N ALA A 293 -14.96 2.45 17.13
CA ALA A 293 -15.32 3.86 17.00
C ALA A 293 -16.85 4.01 16.94
N GLN A 294 -17.43 4.84 17.80
CA GLN A 294 -18.87 5.06 17.87
C GLN A 294 -19.21 6.54 17.91
N VAL A 295 -20.46 6.85 17.63
CA VAL A 295 -21.01 8.20 17.77
C VAL A 295 -21.95 8.24 18.96
N VAL A 296 -21.67 9.12 19.92
CA VAL A 296 -22.56 9.42 21.04
C VAL A 296 -23.33 10.70 20.73
N LYS A 297 -24.67 10.62 20.74
CA LYS A 297 -25.56 11.79 20.60
C LYS A 297 -26.16 12.16 21.95
N GLY A 298 -25.96 13.41 22.37
CA GLY A 298 -26.65 13.96 23.54
C GLY A 298 -28.12 14.27 23.22
N ILE A 299 -29.05 13.84 24.07
CA ILE A 299 -30.51 14.06 23.90
C ILE A 299 -31.05 15.01 24.97
N ALA A 300 -30.85 14.68 26.26
CA ALA A 300 -31.40 15.39 27.42
C ALA A 300 -32.90 15.76 27.29
N SER A 301 -33.73 14.76 26.99
CA SER A 301 -35.19 14.93 26.76
C SER A 301 -35.96 15.51 27.96
N ASN A 302 -35.39 15.46 29.16
CA ASN A 302 -35.93 16.03 30.39
C ASN A 302 -35.51 17.50 30.65
N GLY A 303 -34.72 18.11 29.76
CA GLY A 303 -34.22 19.49 29.91
C GLY A 303 -33.14 19.65 30.99
N ALA A 304 -32.59 18.55 31.52
CA ALA A 304 -31.49 18.60 32.47
C ALA A 304 -30.16 18.80 31.73
N ILE A 305 -29.76 20.07 31.60
CA ILE A 305 -28.38 20.43 31.27
C ILE A 305 -27.46 19.84 32.36
N ASP A 306 -26.32 19.29 31.95
CA ASP A 306 -25.35 18.55 32.78
C ASP A 306 -25.86 17.19 33.32
N ALA A 307 -26.87 16.60 32.66
CA ALA A 307 -27.27 15.22 32.93
C ALA A 307 -26.12 14.26 32.63
N VAL A 308 -25.92 13.27 33.49
CA VAL A 308 -24.88 12.24 33.35
C VAL A 308 -25.53 10.90 33.10
N VAL A 309 -25.09 10.20 32.05
CA VAL A 309 -25.49 8.82 31.76
C VAL A 309 -24.25 7.95 31.59
N LYS A 310 -24.33 6.70 32.06
CA LYS A 310 -23.27 5.72 31.84
C LYS A 310 -23.43 5.08 30.47
N VAL A 311 -22.33 5.05 29.72
CA VAL A 311 -22.21 4.25 28.51
C VAL A 311 -21.23 3.12 28.77
N THR A 312 -21.56 1.94 28.28
CA THR A 312 -20.78 0.72 28.47
C THR A 312 -20.31 0.20 27.11
N ALA A 313 -19.01 -0.02 26.95
CA ALA A 313 -18.43 -0.81 25.87
C ALA A 313 -18.10 -2.21 26.40
N SER A 314 -18.66 -3.25 25.79
CA SER A 314 -18.47 -4.65 26.20
C SER A 314 -18.01 -5.50 25.04
N LEU A 315 -17.23 -6.56 25.30
CA LEU A 315 -16.88 -7.52 24.25
C LEU A 315 -18.14 -8.16 23.64
N LYS A 316 -18.18 -8.20 22.31
CA LYS A 316 -19.23 -8.86 21.55
C LYS A 316 -19.13 -10.38 21.69
N ASP A 317 -17.93 -10.93 21.54
CA ASP A 317 -17.63 -12.37 21.59
C ASP A 317 -16.26 -12.63 22.26
N GLY A 318 -15.84 -13.91 22.31
CA GLY A 318 -14.59 -14.35 22.92
C GLY A 318 -14.72 -14.93 24.34
N ILE A 319 -13.63 -15.52 24.83
CA ILE A 319 -13.55 -16.19 26.15
C ILE A 319 -13.89 -15.23 27.29
N ASN A 320 -13.53 -13.94 27.15
CA ASN A 320 -13.78 -12.91 28.15
C ASN A 320 -15.09 -12.13 27.92
N LYS A 321 -15.99 -12.64 27.07
CA LYS A 321 -17.32 -12.05 26.86
C LYS A 321 -18.08 -11.95 28.19
N GLY A 322 -18.50 -10.74 28.52
CA GLY A 322 -19.26 -10.43 29.73
C GLY A 322 -18.43 -10.27 31.00
N SER A 323 -17.12 -10.56 30.98
CA SER A 323 -16.21 -10.27 32.10
C SER A 323 -15.38 -9.00 31.87
N VAL A 324 -15.03 -8.70 30.62
CA VAL A 324 -14.30 -7.49 30.23
C VAL A 324 -15.27 -6.47 29.60
N TYR A 325 -15.38 -5.32 30.25
CA TYR A 325 -16.16 -4.17 29.79
C TYR A 325 -15.58 -2.89 30.37
N LYS A 326 -15.87 -1.76 29.74
CA LYS A 326 -15.49 -0.43 30.21
C LYS A 326 -16.71 0.47 30.28
N GLU A 327 -16.89 1.13 31.43
CA GLU A 327 -17.89 2.17 31.62
C GLU A 327 -17.21 3.54 31.65
N PHE A 328 -17.90 4.53 31.09
CA PHE A 328 -17.52 5.93 31.17
C PHE A 328 -18.77 6.81 31.27
N ASP A 329 -18.59 8.00 31.84
CA ASP A 329 -19.68 8.94 32.06
C ASP A 329 -19.82 9.87 30.84
N VAL A 330 -21.03 9.96 30.31
CA VAL A 330 -21.40 10.94 29.28
C VAL A 330 -22.16 12.06 29.95
N VAL A 331 -21.58 13.26 29.94
CA VAL A 331 -22.20 14.48 30.47
C VAL A 331 -22.80 15.27 29.31
N VAL A 332 -24.13 15.40 29.29
CA VAL A 332 -24.82 16.17 28.26
C VAL A 332 -24.79 17.65 28.62
N SER A 333 -23.95 18.43 27.93
CA SER A 333 -23.81 19.86 28.16
C SER A 333 -24.83 20.67 27.35
N GLU A 334 -25.05 21.92 27.75
CA GLU A 334 -25.85 22.86 26.96
C GLU A 334 -25.29 22.98 25.54
N PHE A 335 -26.20 23.08 24.58
CA PHE A 335 -25.87 23.38 23.20
C PHE A 335 -25.16 24.75 23.09
N PRO A 336 -24.05 24.89 22.36
CA PRO A 336 -23.38 26.18 22.22
C PRO A 336 -24.30 27.22 21.56
N SER A 337 -24.60 28.31 22.28
CA SER A 337 -25.46 29.40 21.79
C SER A 337 -24.84 30.25 20.65
N GLY A 338 -23.61 29.92 20.24
CA GLY A 338 -22.90 30.58 19.15
C GLY A 338 -21.85 29.66 18.53
N PRO A 339 -21.12 30.14 17.52
CA PRO A 339 -20.08 29.37 16.87
C PRO A 339 -19.02 28.86 17.86
N VAL A 340 -18.58 27.61 17.70
CA VAL A 340 -17.41 27.04 18.40
C VAL A 340 -16.18 27.05 17.51
N GLY A 341 -16.36 27.15 16.20
CA GLY A 341 -15.29 27.21 15.21
C GLY A 341 -15.78 27.64 13.84
N VAL A 342 -14.84 27.89 12.94
CA VAL A 342 -15.09 28.07 11.51
C VAL A 342 -13.96 27.40 10.75
N GLU A 343 -14.28 26.73 9.65
CA GLU A 343 -13.29 26.08 8.79
C GLU A 343 -13.41 26.61 7.37
N ILE A 344 -12.28 26.76 6.67
CA ILE A 344 -12.26 27.10 5.25
C ILE A 344 -12.20 25.82 4.43
N GLN A 345 -13.11 25.69 3.47
CA GLN A 345 -13.16 24.58 2.54
C GLN A 345 -12.93 25.05 1.11
N ALA A 346 -12.27 24.19 0.33
CA ALA A 346 -12.01 24.35 -1.09
C ALA A 346 -12.55 23.12 -1.83
N GLY A 347 -13.67 23.27 -2.55
CA GLY A 347 -14.38 22.15 -3.15
C GLY A 347 -14.95 21.16 -2.13
N GLY A 348 -15.43 21.66 -0.98
CA GLY A 348 -16.01 20.85 0.10
C GLY A 348 -15.00 20.16 1.03
N GLN A 349 -13.69 20.37 0.81
CA GLN A 349 -12.62 19.74 1.59
C GLN A 349 -11.81 20.79 2.35
N THR A 350 -11.45 20.50 3.59
CA THR A 350 -10.54 21.35 4.39
C THR A 350 -9.11 21.15 3.90
N LYS A 351 -8.45 22.23 3.50
CA LYS A 351 -7.07 22.20 2.95
C LYS A 351 -6.22 23.28 3.59
N ALA A 352 -4.96 22.96 3.87
CA ALA A 352 -3.99 23.93 4.41
C ALA A 352 -3.51 24.95 3.36
N ALA A 353 -3.39 24.51 2.10
CA ALA A 353 -2.99 25.37 0.99
C ALA A 353 -3.62 24.93 -0.33
N ILE A 354 -3.87 25.89 -1.24
CA ILE A 354 -4.39 25.63 -2.58
C ILE A 354 -3.69 26.44 -3.67
N PRO A 355 -3.39 25.84 -4.84
CA PRO A 355 -2.90 26.58 -5.98
C PRO A 355 -4.05 27.25 -6.75
N VAL A 356 -3.99 28.57 -6.97
CA VAL A 356 -5.04 29.33 -7.68
C VAL A 356 -4.42 30.07 -8.87
N ALA A 357 -5.01 29.91 -10.04
CA ALA A 357 -4.51 30.50 -11.28
C ALA A 357 -4.84 32.00 -11.38
N LEU A 358 -3.87 32.76 -11.87
CA LEU A 358 -4.03 34.18 -12.16
C LEU A 358 -5.19 34.43 -13.12
N GLY A 359 -6.04 35.44 -12.85
CA GLY A 359 -7.20 35.78 -13.70
C GLY A 359 -8.36 34.78 -13.69
N ILE A 360 -8.28 33.68 -12.92
CA ILE A 360 -9.38 32.71 -12.77
C ILE A 360 -9.89 32.80 -11.33
N PRO A 361 -11.11 33.32 -11.10
CA PRO A 361 -11.71 33.37 -9.77
C PRO A 361 -11.85 31.97 -9.16
N PHE A 362 -11.62 31.86 -7.85
CA PHE A 362 -11.73 30.61 -7.10
C PHE A 362 -12.63 30.77 -5.88
N GLN A 363 -13.63 29.90 -5.75
CA GLN A 363 -14.61 29.98 -4.68
C GLN A 363 -14.15 29.21 -3.42
N LEU A 364 -14.01 29.91 -2.30
CA LEU A 364 -13.89 29.30 -0.97
C LEU A 364 -15.26 29.20 -0.30
N THR A 365 -15.43 28.24 0.61
CA THR A 365 -16.63 28.13 1.45
C THR A 365 -16.24 28.09 2.92
N ALA A 366 -17.07 28.68 3.78
CA ALA A 366 -16.89 28.65 5.22
C ALA A 366 -17.84 27.64 5.83
N LYS A 367 -17.31 26.74 6.66
CA LYS A 367 -18.07 25.80 7.47
C LYS A 367 -18.06 26.31 8.91
N VAL A 368 -19.15 26.93 9.36
CA VAL A 368 -19.29 27.40 10.74
C VAL A 368 -19.71 26.22 11.62
N LEU A 369 -18.92 25.97 12.66
CA LEU A 369 -19.17 24.90 13.60
C LEU A 369 -19.96 25.44 14.81
N PRO A 370 -20.95 24.67 15.29
CA PRO A 370 -21.36 23.42 14.69
C PRO A 370 -22.37 23.55 13.53
N GLU A 371 -22.47 22.52 12.67
CA GLU A 371 -23.15 22.60 11.37
C GLU A 371 -24.68 22.47 11.36
N ASP A 372 -25.32 22.04 12.44
CA ASP A 372 -26.78 21.80 12.48
C ASP A 372 -27.57 23.04 12.06
N PRO A 373 -28.27 23.03 10.91
CA PRO A 373 -29.04 24.17 10.43
C PRO A 373 -30.16 24.58 11.41
N ASN A 374 -30.60 23.71 12.32
CA ASN A 374 -31.66 23.97 13.30
C ASN A 374 -31.16 24.58 14.62
N SER A 375 -29.85 24.69 14.80
CA SER A 375 -29.21 25.24 16.00
C SER A 375 -29.53 26.70 16.32
N GLY A 376 -30.08 27.46 15.36
CA GLY A 376 -30.27 28.91 15.51
C GLY A 376 -28.97 29.73 15.58
N ILE A 377 -27.80 29.09 15.39
CA ILE A 377 -26.51 29.77 15.34
C ILE A 377 -26.46 30.70 14.12
N ASP A 378 -26.06 31.94 14.37
CA ASP A 378 -25.74 32.88 13.31
C ASP A 378 -24.41 32.48 12.63
N ARG A 379 -24.52 32.16 11.34
CA ARG A 379 -23.44 31.64 10.47
C ARG A 379 -22.85 32.70 9.57
N THR A 380 -23.13 33.98 9.84
CA THR A 380 -22.56 35.07 9.07
C THR A 380 -21.05 35.12 9.27
N VAL A 381 -20.33 35.15 8.15
CA VAL A 381 -18.88 35.23 8.11
C VAL A 381 -18.45 36.41 7.25
N MET A 382 -17.21 36.83 7.46
CA MET A 382 -16.54 37.86 6.69
C MET A 382 -15.18 37.35 6.25
N TRP A 383 -14.88 37.57 4.98
CA TRP A 383 -13.60 37.19 4.37
C TRP A 383 -12.66 38.39 4.26
N GLU A 384 -11.37 38.14 4.41
CA GLU A 384 -10.32 39.14 4.30
C GLU A 384 -9.07 38.53 3.66
N SER A 385 -8.40 39.28 2.79
CA SER A 385 -7.07 38.92 2.31
C SER A 385 -6.02 39.63 3.14
N LEU A 386 -5.02 38.90 3.64
CA LEU A 386 -3.93 39.50 4.40
C LEU A 386 -2.94 40.26 3.50
N ASN A 387 -3.02 40.12 2.18
CA ASN A 387 -2.28 40.93 1.22
C ASN A 387 -3.02 41.08 -0.12
N THR A 388 -3.71 42.20 -0.28
CA THR A 388 -4.49 42.52 -1.48
C THR A 388 -3.64 42.77 -2.73
N ASP A 389 -2.33 43.03 -2.58
CA ASP A 389 -1.42 43.15 -3.73
C ASP A 389 -1.17 41.78 -4.39
N ILE A 390 -1.40 40.68 -3.67
CA ILE A 390 -1.22 39.30 -4.15
C ILE A 390 -2.54 38.70 -4.60
N ALA A 391 -3.56 38.74 -3.75
CA ALA A 391 -4.90 38.24 -4.05
C ALA A 391 -5.96 39.04 -3.30
N THR A 392 -7.11 39.25 -3.92
CA THR A 392 -8.31 39.78 -3.28
C THR A 392 -9.28 38.65 -2.98
N VAL A 393 -10.18 38.88 -2.02
CA VAL A 393 -11.32 38.00 -1.75
C VAL A 393 -12.55 38.85 -1.60
N ASP A 394 -13.67 38.42 -2.21
CA ASP A 394 -14.95 39.05 -1.95
C ASP A 394 -15.38 38.80 -0.50
N GLN A 395 -15.59 39.90 0.22
CA GLN A 395 -15.80 39.90 1.67
C GLN A 395 -17.02 39.08 2.13
N ASN A 396 -18.03 38.90 1.27
CA ASN A 396 -19.29 38.25 1.62
C ASN A 396 -19.40 36.82 1.06
N THR A 397 -18.81 36.59 -0.11
CA THR A 397 -18.96 35.32 -0.84
C THR A 397 -17.75 34.42 -0.68
N GLY A 398 -16.55 34.94 -0.39
CA GLY A 398 -15.32 34.13 -0.37
C GLY A 398 -14.72 33.87 -1.76
N LEU A 399 -15.14 34.63 -2.78
CA LEU A 399 -14.58 34.52 -4.14
C LEU A 399 -13.19 35.16 -4.20
N VAL A 400 -12.16 34.35 -4.38
CA VAL A 400 -10.75 34.76 -4.43
C VAL A 400 -10.34 35.07 -5.87
N THR A 401 -9.64 36.18 -6.08
CA THR A 401 -9.00 36.53 -7.36
C THR A 401 -7.53 36.87 -7.13
N ILE A 402 -6.65 36.26 -7.91
CA ILE A 402 -5.21 36.58 -7.84
C ILE A 402 -4.96 37.89 -8.59
N VAL A 403 -4.19 38.78 -7.96
CA VAL A 403 -3.74 40.06 -8.50
C VAL A 403 -2.31 39.96 -9.02
N ASN A 404 -1.39 39.40 -8.24
CA ASN A 404 0.02 39.30 -8.62
C ASN A 404 0.66 38.00 -8.11
N ARG A 405 0.95 37.09 -9.04
CA ARG A 405 1.55 35.79 -8.71
C ARG A 405 3.01 35.85 -8.26
N TYR A 406 3.71 36.96 -8.50
CA TYR A 406 5.16 37.09 -8.29
C TYR A 406 5.54 37.52 -6.88
N LEU A 407 4.57 37.95 -6.08
CA LEU A 407 4.77 38.37 -4.69
C LEU A 407 4.76 37.19 -3.70
N GLY A 408 4.59 35.97 -4.19
CA GLY A 408 4.57 34.75 -3.40
C GLY A 408 3.17 34.38 -2.87
N PRO A 409 3.09 33.46 -1.91
CA PRO A 409 1.81 33.03 -1.35
C PRO A 409 1.19 34.10 -0.43
N VAL A 410 -0.13 34.04 -0.27
CA VAL A 410 -0.91 34.91 0.62
C VAL A 410 -1.89 34.09 1.44
N GLU A 411 -2.24 34.57 2.63
CA GLU A 411 -3.28 33.96 3.46
C GLU A 411 -4.61 34.70 3.27
N ILE A 412 -5.67 33.92 3.08
CA ILE A 412 -7.05 34.38 3.13
C ILE A 412 -7.64 33.95 4.46
N GLN A 413 -8.26 34.88 5.15
CA GLN A 413 -8.89 34.71 6.45
C GLN A 413 -10.40 34.69 6.30
N VAL A 414 -11.07 33.82 7.06
CA VAL A 414 -12.51 33.91 7.34
C VAL A 414 -12.74 34.16 8.83
N LYS A 415 -13.75 34.96 9.14
CA LYS A 415 -14.09 35.34 10.50
C LYS A 415 -15.60 35.28 10.74
N THR A 416 -16.07 34.64 11.81
CA THR A 416 -17.47 34.75 12.23
C THR A 416 -17.77 36.15 12.76
N LEU A 417 -18.91 36.74 12.40
CA LEU A 417 -19.25 38.11 12.80
C LEU A 417 -19.70 38.21 14.27
N VAL A 418 -20.27 37.13 14.81
CA VAL A 418 -20.86 37.12 16.16
C VAL A 418 -19.79 37.14 17.25
N ASP A 419 -18.78 36.28 17.12
CA ASP A 419 -17.84 35.96 18.20
C ASP A 419 -16.37 35.91 17.74
N ASN A 420 -16.09 36.31 16.49
CA ASN A 420 -14.73 36.46 15.96
C ASN A 420 -13.90 35.17 15.92
N ARG A 421 -14.51 33.99 15.67
CA ARG A 421 -13.77 32.76 15.33
C ARG A 421 -13.07 32.95 14.00
N ILE A 422 -11.83 32.50 13.90
CA ILE A 422 -10.97 32.74 12.75
C ILE A 422 -10.46 31.42 12.20
N SER A 423 -10.42 31.31 10.88
CA SER A 423 -9.66 30.30 10.14
C SER A 423 -8.92 30.95 8.99
N VAL A 424 -7.82 30.34 8.58
CA VAL A 424 -6.92 30.84 7.53
C VAL A 424 -6.59 29.74 6.55
N ILE A 425 -6.47 30.10 5.27
CA ILE A 425 -5.99 29.21 4.21
C ILE A 425 -4.89 29.90 3.42
N LYS A 426 -3.85 29.14 3.07
CA LYS A 426 -2.78 29.64 2.20
C LYS A 426 -3.15 29.50 0.73
N ILE A 427 -3.10 30.59 0.00
CA ILE A 427 -3.24 30.63 -1.45
C ILE A 427 -1.84 30.68 -2.06
N ASN A 428 -1.58 29.75 -2.98
CA ASN A 428 -0.35 29.71 -3.78
C ASN A 428 -0.71 30.17 -5.20
N PRO A 429 -0.45 31.44 -5.57
CA PRO A 429 -0.68 31.90 -6.94
C PRO A 429 0.09 31.07 -7.96
N LYS A 430 -0.55 30.72 -9.08
CA LYS A 430 0.09 30.09 -10.23
C LYS A 430 -0.26 30.83 -11.54
N ALA A 431 0.48 30.51 -12.60
CA ALA A 431 0.22 31.07 -13.93
C ALA A 431 -1.21 30.78 -14.41
N ASN A 432 -1.78 31.70 -15.21
CA ASN A 432 -3.00 31.42 -15.94
C ASN A 432 -2.70 30.35 -17.01
N PRO A 433 -3.53 29.29 -17.16
CA PRO A 433 -3.35 28.32 -18.23
C PRO A 433 -3.47 28.93 -19.64
N ASN A 434 -4.18 30.05 -19.80
CA ASN A 434 -4.18 30.87 -21.01
C ASN A 434 -3.03 31.89 -20.94
N TYR A 435 -2.02 31.69 -21.77
CA TYR A 435 -0.81 32.53 -21.79
C TYR A 435 -1.05 33.94 -22.36
N ILE A 436 -2.15 34.15 -23.08
CA ILE A 436 -2.54 35.45 -23.63
C ILE A 436 -3.74 36.05 -22.89
N TYR A 437 -4.02 35.61 -21.65
CA TYR A 437 -5.22 36.05 -20.92
C TYR A 437 -5.25 37.57 -20.66
N GLU A 438 -4.10 38.22 -20.42
CA GLU A 438 -4.02 39.69 -20.25
C GLU A 438 -4.15 40.45 -21.57
N LEU A 439 -4.11 39.76 -22.69
CA LEU A 439 -4.12 40.35 -24.03
C LEU A 439 -5.53 40.41 -24.62
N ASN A 440 -6.57 40.38 -23.77
CA ASN A 440 -7.95 40.69 -24.11
C ASN A 440 -8.44 39.92 -25.36
N GLY A 441 -8.18 38.61 -25.39
CA GLY A 441 -8.57 37.73 -26.49
C GLY A 441 -10.05 37.33 -26.48
N ASP A 442 -10.74 37.57 -25.37
CA ASP A 442 -12.19 37.40 -25.18
C ASP A 442 -12.98 38.70 -25.39
N PHE A 443 -12.31 39.85 -25.51
CA PHE A 443 -12.90 41.17 -25.79
C PHE A 443 -13.95 41.67 -24.79
N GLU A 444 -14.12 41.00 -23.65
CA GLU A 444 -15.12 41.33 -22.63
C GLU A 444 -14.86 42.66 -21.92
N SER A 445 -13.66 43.24 -22.11
CA SER A 445 -13.37 44.62 -21.69
C SER A 445 -14.11 45.67 -22.51
N GLY A 446 -14.70 45.30 -23.65
CA GLY A 446 -15.30 46.22 -24.63
C GLY A 446 -14.27 46.97 -25.48
N GLU A 447 -12.99 46.76 -25.24
CA GLU A 447 -11.88 47.37 -25.97
C GLU A 447 -11.27 46.39 -26.98
N LYS A 448 -10.70 46.89 -28.07
CA LYS A 448 -9.99 46.04 -29.06
C LYS A 448 -8.51 45.84 -28.77
N THR A 449 -7.89 46.76 -28.04
CA THR A 449 -6.46 46.72 -27.73
C THR A 449 -6.15 45.45 -26.94
N PRO A 450 -5.04 44.74 -27.21
CA PRO A 450 -3.93 45.02 -28.15
C PRO A 450 -4.12 44.54 -29.59
N TRP A 451 -5.32 44.10 -29.98
CA TRP A 451 -5.59 43.57 -31.31
C TRP A 451 -5.79 44.69 -32.34
N ILE A 452 -5.11 44.54 -33.47
CA ILE A 452 -5.15 45.46 -34.60
C ILE A 452 -5.32 44.68 -35.90
N HIS A 453 -5.51 45.40 -37.01
CA HIS A 453 -5.51 44.76 -38.31
C HIS A 453 -4.09 44.32 -38.68
N LYS A 454 -3.99 43.20 -39.38
CA LYS A 454 -2.76 42.76 -40.01
C LYS A 454 -2.34 43.75 -41.10
N TRP A 455 -1.03 43.94 -41.28
CA TRP A 455 -0.50 44.68 -42.44
C TRP A 455 -1.00 44.09 -43.77
N GLY A 456 -1.17 44.95 -44.77
CA GLY A 456 -1.74 44.59 -46.07
C GLY A 456 -3.27 44.57 -46.09
N THR A 457 -3.95 44.70 -44.95
CA THR A 457 -5.42 44.81 -44.93
C THR A 457 -5.85 46.18 -45.49
N LEU A 458 -6.65 46.20 -46.56
CA LEU A 458 -7.13 47.43 -47.19
C LEU A 458 -8.43 47.90 -46.52
N ASP A 459 -8.51 49.19 -46.22
CA ASP A 459 -9.65 49.84 -45.54
C ASP A 459 -10.21 49.07 -44.32
N PRO A 460 -9.36 48.71 -43.33
CA PRO A 460 -9.81 47.93 -42.18
C PRO A 460 -10.68 48.76 -41.22
N ILE A 461 -11.83 48.21 -40.85
CA ILE A 461 -12.68 48.66 -39.76
C ILE A 461 -12.65 47.57 -38.68
N ILE A 462 -12.25 47.96 -37.45
CA ILE A 462 -12.25 47.07 -36.29
C ILE A 462 -13.06 47.70 -35.17
N THR A 463 -14.11 47.02 -34.78
CA THR A 463 -15.03 47.39 -33.69
C THR A 463 -15.22 46.23 -32.73
N VAL A 464 -15.48 46.53 -31.46
CA VAL A 464 -15.91 45.54 -30.47
C VAL A 464 -17.38 45.81 -30.16
N SER A 465 -18.21 44.79 -30.24
CA SER A 465 -19.66 44.92 -30.12
C SER A 465 -20.32 43.63 -29.63
N ALA A 466 -21.54 43.78 -29.10
CA ALA A 466 -22.35 42.64 -28.68
C ALA A 466 -22.81 41.76 -29.86
N ASP A 467 -23.00 42.35 -31.04
CA ASP A 467 -23.36 41.59 -32.26
C ASP A 467 -22.25 40.63 -32.71
N ALA A 468 -21.00 40.92 -32.33
CA ALA A 468 -19.83 40.11 -32.61
C ALA A 468 -19.49 39.12 -31.49
N ALA A 469 -20.24 39.09 -30.40
CA ALA A 469 -20.03 38.16 -29.29
C ALA A 469 -20.50 36.75 -29.67
N ARG A 470 -19.65 35.75 -29.41
CA ARG A 470 -20.08 34.35 -29.39
C ARG A 470 -20.47 33.96 -27.97
N ASP A 471 -19.63 34.31 -27.01
CA ASP A 471 -19.84 34.15 -25.59
C ASP A 471 -19.75 35.53 -24.91
N GLY A 472 -20.25 35.64 -23.68
CA GLY A 472 -20.16 36.89 -22.93
C GLY A 472 -20.96 38.04 -23.55
N ASN A 473 -20.45 39.27 -23.43
CA ASN A 473 -21.11 40.48 -23.85
C ASN A 473 -20.53 41.08 -25.13
N TYR A 474 -19.29 40.76 -25.50
CA TYR A 474 -18.58 41.45 -26.56
C TYR A 474 -17.69 40.51 -27.37
N GLY A 475 -17.63 40.74 -28.67
CA GLY A 475 -16.60 40.16 -29.54
C GLY A 475 -16.06 41.19 -30.52
N LEU A 476 -15.06 40.82 -31.30
CA LEU A 476 -14.40 41.72 -32.26
C LEU A 476 -14.94 41.50 -33.68
N HIS A 477 -15.33 42.59 -34.33
CA HIS A 477 -15.71 42.62 -35.74
C HIS A 477 -14.61 43.25 -36.58
N LEU A 478 -14.15 42.50 -37.60
CA LEU A 478 -13.22 42.97 -38.63
C LEU A 478 -13.95 43.05 -39.97
N GLN A 479 -13.95 44.25 -40.55
CA GLN A 479 -14.33 44.46 -41.95
C GLN A 479 -13.13 44.99 -42.74
N ALA A 480 -12.90 44.49 -43.94
CA ALA A 480 -11.84 44.97 -44.81
C ALA A 480 -12.16 44.72 -46.29
N LYS A 481 -11.54 45.50 -47.18
CA LYS A 481 -11.66 45.34 -48.62
C LYS A 481 -10.62 44.38 -49.18
N ASP A 482 -11.01 43.65 -50.23
CA ASP A 482 -10.06 42.90 -51.04
C ASP A 482 -9.06 43.86 -51.67
N ASN A 483 -7.77 43.51 -51.63
CA ASN A 483 -6.72 44.27 -52.32
C ASN A 483 -6.05 43.48 -53.44
N GLY A 484 -6.63 42.35 -53.82
CA GLY A 484 -6.27 41.53 -54.98
C GLY A 484 -4.89 40.88 -54.92
N THR A 485 -4.10 41.11 -53.87
CA THR A 485 -2.68 40.70 -53.83
C THR A 485 -2.16 40.29 -52.45
N THR A 486 -2.87 40.55 -51.35
CA THR A 486 -2.37 40.24 -49.99
C THR A 486 -3.40 39.58 -49.09
N THR A 487 -2.87 38.90 -48.07
CA THR A 487 -3.62 38.27 -46.97
C THR A 487 -4.08 39.33 -45.97
N GLY A 488 -5.38 39.40 -45.65
CA GLY A 488 -5.92 40.26 -44.58
C GLY A 488 -6.09 39.51 -43.25
N GLY A 489 -6.38 40.19 -42.15
CA GLY A 489 -6.71 39.53 -40.88
C GLY A 489 -6.45 40.35 -39.61
N LEU A 490 -6.39 39.64 -38.48
CA LEU A 490 -6.16 40.19 -37.16
C LEU A 490 -4.70 39.95 -36.73
N LEU A 491 -4.14 40.92 -36.02
CA LEU A 491 -2.78 40.93 -35.51
C LEU A 491 -2.79 41.32 -34.04
N LEU A 492 -2.13 40.51 -33.21
CA LEU A 492 -1.75 40.88 -31.86
C LEU A 492 -0.51 41.78 -31.92
N LYS A 493 -0.68 43.07 -31.60
CA LYS A 493 0.40 44.07 -31.75
C LYS A 493 1.52 43.87 -30.74
N GLU A 494 1.15 43.55 -29.51
CA GLU A 494 2.08 43.40 -28.39
C GLU A 494 2.88 42.10 -28.53
N ASN A 495 4.10 42.10 -27.99
CA ASN A 495 4.88 40.88 -27.89
C ASN A 495 4.19 39.95 -26.88
N PHE A 496 3.46 38.96 -27.38
CA PHE A 496 2.71 38.05 -26.50
C PHE A 496 3.60 37.10 -25.71
N LEU A 497 4.91 37.06 -26.02
CA LEU A 497 5.91 36.32 -25.27
C LEU A 497 6.42 37.08 -24.02
N ASP A 498 6.23 38.40 -23.91
CA ASP A 498 6.68 39.16 -22.73
C ASP A 498 6.05 38.68 -21.40
N PRO A 499 4.74 38.39 -21.32
CA PRO A 499 4.14 37.79 -20.12
C PRO A 499 4.53 36.31 -19.93
N MET A 500 5.11 35.66 -20.94
CA MET A 500 5.67 34.32 -20.86
C MET A 500 7.16 34.42 -20.48
N LEU A 501 7.45 34.65 -19.19
CA LEU A 501 8.79 34.98 -18.71
C LEU A 501 9.89 33.98 -19.16
N PRO A 502 11.16 34.41 -19.21
CA PRO A 502 12.33 33.55 -19.51
C PRO A 502 12.53 32.34 -18.59
N ASN A 503 11.86 32.28 -17.44
CA ASN A 503 11.88 31.11 -16.54
C ASN A 503 10.81 30.07 -16.90
N ASP A 504 9.79 30.45 -17.68
CA ASP A 504 8.76 29.55 -18.21
C ASP A 504 9.24 28.93 -19.55
N PHE A 505 10.16 29.59 -20.26
CA PHE A 505 10.93 29.02 -21.37
C PHE A 505 12.17 28.32 -20.82
N ALA A 506 12.43 27.10 -21.24
CA ALA A 506 13.72 26.50 -20.92
C ALA A 506 14.85 27.34 -21.53
N ASP A 507 15.96 27.42 -20.81
CA ASP A 507 17.31 27.91 -21.17
C ASP A 507 17.92 27.31 -22.47
N GLY A 508 17.10 26.81 -23.41
CA GLY A 508 17.50 25.98 -24.53
C GLY A 508 17.59 24.49 -24.19
N SER A 509 17.30 24.04 -22.95
CA SER A 509 17.38 22.62 -22.58
C SER A 509 16.17 21.75 -22.98
N ARG A 510 15.03 22.35 -23.37
CA ARG A 510 13.81 21.64 -23.78
C ARG A 510 13.71 21.53 -25.31
N THR A 511 14.69 20.87 -25.93
CA THR A 511 14.66 20.52 -27.36
C THR A 511 14.04 19.13 -27.58
N GLY A 512 13.47 18.89 -28.76
CA GLY A 512 12.92 17.56 -29.13
C GLY A 512 11.73 17.17 -28.26
N ASP A 513 11.73 15.96 -27.68
CA ASP A 513 10.58 15.42 -26.92
C ASP A 513 10.24 16.20 -25.64
N LYS A 514 11.13 17.10 -25.21
CA LYS A 514 10.94 17.96 -24.03
C LYS A 514 10.34 19.32 -24.37
N ALA A 515 10.22 19.69 -25.64
CA ALA A 515 9.65 20.96 -26.07
C ALA A 515 8.17 21.05 -25.68
N ARG A 516 7.70 22.24 -25.29
CA ARG A 516 6.27 22.43 -24.99
C ARG A 516 5.45 22.32 -26.26
N THR A 517 4.25 21.81 -26.11
CA THR A 517 3.24 21.91 -27.16
C THR A 517 2.15 22.85 -26.69
N PHE A 518 1.82 23.81 -27.54
CA PHE A 518 0.77 24.78 -27.31
C PHE A 518 -0.41 24.53 -28.25
N GLN A 519 -1.59 24.91 -27.78
CA GLN A 519 -2.81 24.95 -28.55
C GLN A 519 -3.33 26.38 -28.56
N LEU A 520 -3.37 26.98 -29.74
CA LEU A 520 -4.06 28.25 -29.98
C LEU A 520 -5.48 27.94 -30.46
N THR A 521 -6.47 28.48 -29.77
CA THR A 521 -7.88 28.39 -30.16
C THR A 521 -8.46 29.77 -30.37
N TRP A 522 -9.37 29.91 -31.31
CA TRP A 522 -10.21 31.09 -31.44
C TRP A 522 -11.54 30.71 -32.06
N ASP A 523 -12.55 31.50 -31.74
CA ASP A 523 -13.85 31.39 -32.36
C ASP A 523 -13.97 32.44 -33.46
N MET A 524 -14.47 32.02 -34.62
CA MET A 524 -14.66 32.92 -35.75
C MET A 524 -15.96 32.63 -36.48
N LYS A 525 -16.62 33.69 -36.92
CA LYS A 525 -17.76 33.66 -37.86
C LYS A 525 -17.44 34.53 -39.06
N VAL A 526 -17.71 34.07 -40.27
CA VAL A 526 -17.50 34.86 -41.50
C VAL A 526 -18.85 35.27 -42.06
N ASN A 527 -19.21 36.54 -41.91
CA ASN A 527 -20.54 37.08 -42.21
C ASN A 527 -20.83 37.14 -43.72
N ASN A 528 -19.79 37.29 -44.54
CA ASN A 528 -19.90 37.30 -46.00
C ASN A 528 -19.42 35.99 -46.65
N PHE A 529 -19.57 34.87 -45.94
CA PHE A 529 -19.20 33.55 -46.43
C PHE A 529 -19.96 33.17 -47.72
N VAL A 530 -19.23 32.60 -48.69
CA VAL A 530 -19.78 32.07 -49.93
C VAL A 530 -19.53 30.57 -49.98
N ALA A 531 -20.63 29.78 -49.98
CA ALA A 531 -20.55 28.33 -50.02
C ALA A 531 -19.82 27.84 -51.29
N GLY A 532 -18.79 27.01 -51.10
CA GLY A 532 -17.97 26.45 -52.18
C GLY A 532 -16.72 27.26 -52.51
N GLU A 533 -16.54 28.46 -51.95
CA GLU A 533 -15.27 29.20 -52.01
C GLU A 533 -14.34 28.76 -50.88
N ASN A 534 -13.11 28.37 -51.22
CA ASN A 534 -12.09 28.02 -50.23
C ASN A 534 -11.45 29.29 -49.67
N GLN A 535 -12.07 29.90 -48.66
CA GLN A 535 -11.43 30.94 -47.86
C GLN A 535 -10.50 30.27 -46.85
N ALA A 536 -9.20 30.23 -47.14
CA ALA A 536 -8.23 29.69 -46.19
C ALA A 536 -8.04 30.69 -45.05
N HIS A 537 -8.17 30.25 -43.80
CA HIS A 537 -7.87 31.05 -42.62
C HIS A 537 -6.81 30.33 -41.78
N THR A 538 -5.83 31.04 -41.24
CA THR A 538 -4.72 30.43 -40.48
C THR A 538 -4.04 31.35 -39.48
N ALA A 539 -3.52 30.73 -38.41
CA ALA A 539 -2.67 31.38 -37.43
C ALA A 539 -1.20 31.34 -37.88
N ILE A 540 -0.48 32.44 -37.67
CA ILE A 540 0.95 32.55 -37.94
C ILE A 540 1.65 33.29 -36.81
N PHE A 541 2.83 32.78 -36.46
CA PHE A 541 3.76 33.42 -35.54
C PHE A 541 4.90 34.08 -36.33
N PHE A 542 5.08 35.39 -36.13
CA PHE A 542 6.05 36.20 -36.86
C PHE A 542 7.07 36.83 -35.89
N PRO A 543 8.31 36.33 -35.82
CA PRO A 543 9.38 36.99 -35.10
C PRO A 543 9.89 38.21 -35.89
N ASN A 544 10.01 39.36 -35.21
CA ASN A 544 10.48 40.58 -35.82
C ASN A 544 11.98 40.46 -36.20
N GLY A 545 12.34 40.85 -37.42
CA GLY A 545 13.75 40.92 -37.87
C GLY A 545 14.34 39.69 -38.57
N SER A 546 13.59 38.60 -38.80
CA SER A 546 14.08 37.45 -39.60
C SER A 546 13.54 37.46 -41.03
N ASN A 547 14.35 37.02 -41.99
CA ASN A 547 14.00 36.90 -43.41
C ASN A 547 12.90 35.85 -43.61
N TRP A 548 11.61 36.23 -43.61
CA TRP A 548 10.46 35.44 -44.11
C TRP A 548 10.45 33.94 -43.74
N GLN A 549 11.15 33.52 -42.67
CA GLN A 549 11.03 32.18 -42.12
C GLN A 549 9.75 32.19 -41.30
N ILE A 550 8.65 32.24 -42.05
CA ILE A 550 7.30 32.04 -41.54
C ILE A 550 7.35 30.68 -40.89
N TRP A 551 7.25 30.62 -39.56
CA TRP A 551 6.95 29.37 -38.91
C TRP A 551 5.49 29.04 -39.24
N LYS A 552 5.31 28.44 -40.41
CA LYS A 552 4.08 27.74 -40.76
C LYS A 552 4.21 26.41 -40.04
N GLY A 553 3.78 26.35 -38.77
CA GLY A 553 3.55 25.07 -38.12
C GLY A 553 2.79 24.20 -39.11
N GLY A 554 3.30 23.01 -39.39
CA GLY A 554 2.94 22.21 -40.58
C GLY A 554 1.44 21.93 -40.74
N ASN A 555 0.63 22.21 -39.73
CA ASN A 555 -0.82 22.09 -39.76
C ASN A 555 -1.45 23.44 -40.13
N LYS A 556 -1.78 23.61 -41.41
CA LYS A 556 -2.78 24.60 -41.80
C LYS A 556 -4.06 24.28 -41.03
N THR A 557 -4.61 25.26 -40.33
CA THR A 557 -6.03 25.22 -39.96
C THR A 557 -6.85 25.00 -41.24
N GLY A 558 -7.90 24.18 -41.14
CA GLY A 558 -8.77 23.88 -42.27
C GLY A 558 -9.35 25.15 -42.90
N PRO A 559 -9.86 25.08 -44.15
CA PRO A 559 -10.55 26.22 -44.75
C PRO A 559 -11.78 26.61 -43.93
N VAL A 560 -12.24 27.86 -44.09
CA VAL A 560 -13.56 28.27 -43.62
C VAL A 560 -14.59 27.42 -44.36
N THR A 561 -15.39 26.67 -43.60
CA THR A 561 -16.37 25.72 -44.16
C THR A 561 -17.82 26.14 -43.95
N SER A 562 -18.05 27.15 -43.10
CA SER A 562 -19.36 27.72 -42.81
C SER A 562 -19.26 29.22 -42.54
N GLY A 563 -20.37 29.93 -42.75
CA GLY A 563 -20.56 31.32 -42.30
C GLY A 563 -21.11 31.42 -40.87
N ASP A 564 -21.37 30.30 -40.21
CA ASP A 564 -21.70 30.23 -38.79
C ASP A 564 -20.46 30.26 -37.91
N TRP A 565 -20.65 30.43 -36.59
CA TRP A 565 -19.55 30.35 -35.63
C TRP A 565 -18.86 28.99 -35.66
N GLN A 566 -17.54 29.01 -35.75
CA GLN A 566 -16.68 27.82 -35.68
C GLN A 566 -15.51 28.07 -34.73
N THR A 567 -15.10 27.03 -34.01
CA THR A 567 -13.86 27.05 -33.22
C THR A 567 -12.71 26.51 -34.08
N TYR A 568 -11.67 27.31 -34.21
CA TYR A 568 -10.45 26.96 -34.89
C TYR A 568 -9.39 26.58 -33.87
N VAL A 569 -8.60 25.57 -34.20
CA VAL A 569 -7.54 25.03 -33.34
C VAL A 569 -6.27 24.95 -34.14
N HIS A 570 -5.19 25.51 -33.61
CA HIS A 570 -3.86 25.42 -34.16
C HIS A 570 -2.89 24.96 -33.07
N GLU A 571 -2.43 23.71 -33.19
CA GLU A 571 -1.42 23.16 -32.30
C GLU A 571 -0.02 23.37 -32.87
N PHE A 572 0.91 23.77 -32.00
CA PHE A 572 2.28 23.99 -32.38
C PHE A 572 3.25 23.60 -31.26
N VAL A 573 4.42 23.11 -31.67
CA VAL A 573 5.53 22.85 -30.76
C VAL A 573 6.34 24.12 -30.63
N GLU A 574 6.72 24.45 -29.40
CA GLU A 574 7.65 25.52 -29.07
C GLU A 574 8.92 25.41 -29.93
N PRO A 575 9.21 26.40 -30.80
CA PRO A 575 10.38 26.35 -31.67
C PRO A 575 11.67 26.58 -30.88
N ASP A 576 12.71 25.78 -31.19
CA ASP A 576 14.05 25.86 -30.56
C ASP A 576 14.70 27.26 -30.65
N ASN A 577 14.25 28.11 -31.58
CA ASN A 577 14.80 29.44 -31.83
C ASN A 577 14.04 30.59 -31.17
N TRP A 578 13.00 30.35 -30.37
CA TRP A 578 12.27 31.44 -29.68
C TRP A 578 13.12 32.17 -28.63
N VAL A 579 14.18 31.51 -28.12
CA VAL A 579 15.13 32.10 -27.19
C VAL A 579 15.89 33.26 -27.86
N GLY A 580 15.65 34.49 -27.40
CA GLY A 580 16.32 35.71 -27.87
C GLY A 580 15.64 36.43 -29.05
N LEU A 581 14.47 35.97 -29.51
CA LEU A 581 13.65 36.71 -30.47
C LEU A 581 12.89 37.81 -29.73
N ALA A 582 13.27 39.07 -29.98
CA ALA A 582 12.44 40.21 -29.61
C ALA A 582 11.21 40.26 -30.55
N ASP A 583 10.02 40.55 -30.00
CA ASP A 583 8.77 40.79 -30.73
C ASP A 583 8.28 39.62 -31.62
N VAL A 584 7.74 38.56 -31.00
CA VAL A 584 6.96 37.56 -31.77
C VAL A 584 5.51 38.01 -31.82
N ARG A 585 4.96 38.12 -33.03
CA ARG A 585 3.59 38.55 -33.28
C ARG A 585 2.70 37.36 -33.64
N LEU A 586 1.52 37.30 -33.04
CA LEU A 586 0.46 36.37 -33.43
C LEU A 586 -0.45 37.02 -34.48
N VAL A 587 -0.66 36.33 -35.60
CA VAL A 587 -1.49 36.80 -36.71
C VAL A 587 -2.53 35.75 -37.05
N LEU A 588 -3.81 36.12 -37.03
CA LEU A 588 -4.92 35.33 -37.56
C LEU A 588 -5.27 35.87 -38.95
N GLN A 589 -4.83 35.20 -40.02
CA GLN A 589 -4.95 35.70 -41.38
C GLN A 589 -5.85 34.86 -42.28
N PHE A 590 -6.54 35.53 -43.18
CA PHE A 590 -7.09 34.94 -44.38
C PHE A 590 -6.00 34.82 -45.45
N ALA A 591 -5.73 33.59 -45.91
CA ALA A 591 -4.68 33.28 -46.87
C ALA A 591 -5.23 33.18 -48.30
N GLY A 592 -4.54 33.82 -49.25
CA GLY A 592 -4.95 33.87 -50.66
C GLY A 592 -5.89 35.04 -50.97
N THR A 593 -6.44 35.05 -52.18
CA THR A 593 -7.46 36.03 -52.61
C THR A 593 -8.79 35.61 -52.00
N VAL A 594 -9.26 36.33 -50.99
CA VAL A 594 -10.45 35.97 -50.19
C VAL A 594 -11.65 36.89 -50.38
N GLY A 595 -11.62 37.82 -51.33
CA GLY A 595 -12.65 38.85 -51.45
C GLY A 595 -12.62 39.82 -50.26
N ASP A 596 -13.67 40.63 -50.12
CA ASP A 596 -13.85 41.47 -48.93
C ASP A 596 -13.89 40.57 -47.68
N ILE A 597 -13.39 41.05 -46.54
CA ILE A 597 -13.44 40.33 -45.27
C ILE A 597 -14.54 40.95 -44.44
N ASP A 598 -15.47 40.13 -43.94
CA ASP A 598 -16.41 40.51 -42.88
C ASP A 598 -16.48 39.35 -41.88
N ALA A 599 -15.79 39.48 -40.75
CA ALA A 599 -15.63 38.39 -39.79
C ALA A 599 -15.73 38.86 -38.33
N TYR A 600 -16.36 38.02 -37.50
CA TYR A 600 -16.35 38.15 -36.05
C TYR A 600 -15.32 37.21 -35.43
N TYR A 601 -14.68 37.65 -34.35
CA TYR A 601 -13.68 36.93 -33.56
C TYR A 601 -14.04 37.00 -32.09
N ASP A 602 -13.84 35.89 -31.39
CA ASP A 602 -14.04 35.77 -29.94
C ASP A 602 -13.15 34.64 -29.36
N ASN A 603 -13.01 34.58 -28.04
CA ASN A 603 -12.37 33.49 -27.29
C ASN A 603 -10.96 33.10 -27.78
N ILE A 604 -10.12 34.07 -28.14
CA ILE A 604 -8.75 33.80 -28.57
C ILE A 604 -7.91 33.40 -27.35
N LYS A 605 -7.46 32.15 -27.31
CA LYS A 605 -6.77 31.54 -26.15
C LYS A 605 -5.55 30.76 -26.61
N MET A 606 -4.48 30.81 -25.84
CA MET A 606 -3.28 30.00 -26.08
C MET A 606 -2.93 29.23 -24.82
N THR A 607 -3.08 27.91 -24.88
CA THR A 607 -2.85 27.01 -23.74
C THR A 607 -1.65 26.10 -24.01
N CYS A 608 -0.91 25.75 -22.96
CA CYS A 608 0.07 24.68 -23.07
C CYS A 608 -0.61 23.34 -22.83
N ILE A 609 -0.41 22.37 -23.73
CA ILE A 609 -1.06 21.05 -23.72
C ILE A 609 -0.07 19.89 -23.53
N LYS A 610 1.25 20.15 -23.59
CA LYS A 610 2.30 19.14 -23.33
C LYS A 610 3.57 19.77 -22.76
N ASN A 611 4.22 19.08 -21.81
CA ASN A 611 5.49 19.47 -21.18
C ASN A 611 5.47 20.84 -20.46
N CYS A 612 4.34 21.18 -19.83
CA CYS A 612 4.04 22.52 -19.33
C CYS A 612 4.58 22.81 -17.91
N ASP A 613 5.04 21.79 -17.20
CA ASP A 613 5.57 21.86 -15.83
C ASP A 613 7.09 21.99 -15.79
#